data_AF-A0A7H4M427-F1
#
_entry.id   AF-A0A7H4M427-F1
#
_cell.length_a   1.000
_cell.length_b   1.000
_cell.length_c   1.000
_cell.angle_alpha   90.00
_cell.angle_beta   90.00
_cell.angle_gamma   90.00
#
_symmetry.space_group_name_H-M   'P 1'
#
loop_
_entity.id
_entity.type
_entity.pdbx_description
1 polymer ?
#
loop_
_entity_poly.entity_id
_entity_poly.type
_entity_poly.pdbx_seq_one_letter_code
_entity_poly.pdbx_strand_id
1 'polypeptide(L)' 'MSWLLEMKNITKTFGTVKAIDNVSLRLNAGEVVSLCAKTAPVNPRS' A
#
# COMPACT_ATOMS: atom_id res chain seq x y z
N MET A 1 -3.78 -10.70 21.13
CA MET A 1 -3.38 -9.30 20.91
C MET A 1 -4.40 -8.63 19.99
N SER A 2 -4.97 -7.50 20.41
CA SER A 2 -5.76 -6.64 19.52
C SER A 2 -4.83 -5.64 18.84
N TRP A 3 -4.88 -5.56 17.51
CA TRP A 3 -4.18 -4.51 16.76
C TRP A 3 -4.90 -3.18 16.96
N LEU A 4 -4.17 -2.06 16.94
CA LEU A 4 -4.80 -0.73 16.96
C LEU A 4 -5.39 -0.40 15.59
N LEU A 5 -4.68 -0.78 14.52
CA LEU A 5 -5.13 -0.67 13.15
C LEU A 5 -4.80 -1.96 12.39
N GLU A 6 -5.78 -2.49 11.66
CA GLU A 6 -5.61 -3.63 10.77
C GLU A 6 -6.22 -3.31 9.41
N MET A 7 -5.41 -3.41 8.36
CA MET A 7 -5.81 -3.28 6.96
C MET A 7 -5.55 -4.61 6.26
N LYS A 8 -6.56 -5.18 5.61
CA LYS A 8 -6.47 -6.49 4.94
C LYS A 8 -6.68 -6.33 3.45
N ASN A 9 -5.82 -6.96 2.67
CA ASN A 9 -5.94 -7.13 1.22
C ASN A 9 -6.26 -5.81 0.50
N ILE A 10 -5.60 -4.72 0.89
CA ILE A 10 -5.80 -3.42 0.29
C ILE A 10 -5.21 -3.40 -1.12
N THR A 11 -6.02 -2.96 -2.07
CA THR A 11 -5.63 -2.74 -3.46
C THR A 11 -6.01 -1.31 -3.84
N LYS A 12 -5.06 -0.59 -4.43
CA LYS A 12 -5.26 0.78 -4.93
C LYS A 12 -4.87 0.83 -6.40
N THR A 13 -5.79 1.31 -7.23
CA THR A 13 -5.63 1.38 -8.68
C THR A 13 -5.75 2.82 -9.16
N PHE A 14 -4.93 3.19 -10.14
CA PHE A 14 -5.01 4.42 -10.91
C PHE A 14 -5.09 4.06 -12.39
N GLY A 15 -6.29 4.16 -12.98
CA GLY A 15 -6.53 3.66 -14.34
C GLY A 15 -6.34 2.15 -14.44
N THR A 16 -5.45 1.70 -15.32
CA THR A 16 -5.09 0.27 -15.47
C THR A 16 -3.95 -0.17 -14.54
N VAL A 17 -3.32 0.78 -13.83
CA VAL A 17 -2.18 0.50 -12.96
C VAL A 17 -2.65 0.20 -11.55
N LYS A 18 -2.34 -1.00 -11.06
CA LYS A 18 -2.46 -1.30 -9.62
C LYS A 18 -1.23 -0.76 -8.90
N ALA A 19 -1.38 0.37 -8.21
CA ALA A 19 -0.30 0.96 -7.42
C ALA A 19 -0.01 0.17 -6.13
N ILE A 20 -1.04 -0.44 -5.56
CA ILE A 20 -0.94 -1.38 -4.44
C ILE A 20 -1.81 -2.57 -4.81
N ASP A 21 -1.30 -3.81 -4.73
CA ASP A 21 -2.08 -5.02 -5.01
C ASP A 21 -1.96 -6.01 -3.87
N ASN A 22 -3.09 -6.29 -3.22
CA ASN A 22 -3.23 -7.30 -2.16
C ASN A 22 -2.26 -7.15 -0.98
N VAL A 23 -2.08 -5.92 -0.48
CA VAL A 23 -1.21 -5.64 0.67
C VAL A 23 -2.01 -5.74 1.96
N SER A 24 -1.41 -6.28 3.03
CA SER A 24 -2.01 -6.27 4.38
C SER A 24 -1.05 -5.62 5.37
N LEU A 25 -1.57 -4.81 6.28
CA LEU A 25 -0.80 -4.06 7.26
C LEU A 25 -1.47 -4.12 8.64
N ARG A 26 -0.66 -4.22 9.68
CA ARG A 26 -1.08 -4.20 11.09
C ARG A 26 -0.18 -3.24 11.83
N LEU A 27 -0.77 -2.53 12.78
CA LEU A 27 -0.07 -1.59 13.65
C LEU A 27 -0.49 -1.82 15.10
N ASN A 28 0.51 -1.85 15.97
CA ASN A 28 0.31 -1.83 17.42
C ASN A 28 0.16 -0.39 17.93
N ALA A 29 -0.39 -0.24 19.13
CA ALA A 29 -0.41 1.07 19.79
C ALA A 29 1.03 1.55 20.07
N GLY A 30 1.34 2.78 19.65
CA GLY A 30 2.68 3.37 19.80
C GLY A 30 3.67 3.02 18.68
N GLU A 31 3.29 2.21 17.69
CA GLU A 31 4.13 1.87 16.54
C GLU A 31 4.02 2.94 15.43
N VAL A 32 5.16 3.30 14.83
CA VAL A 32 5.22 4.25 13.70
C VAL A 32 5.65 3.50 12.44
N VAL A 33 4.81 3.53 11.41
CA VAL A 33 5.07 2.90 10.11
C VAL A 33 4.99 3.95 9.01
N SER A 34 5.93 3.91 8.08
CA SER A 34 5.92 4.72 6.85
C SER A 34 5.90 3.81 5.63
N LEU A 35 5.10 4.18 4.63
CA LEU A 35 5.00 3.48 3.36
C LEU A 35 5.73 4.31 2.30
N CYS A 36 6.76 3.72 1.68
CA CYS A 36 7.48 4.32 0.56
C CYS A 36 7.23 3.51 -0.71
N ALA A 37 6.85 4.21 -1.78
CA ALA A 37 6.72 3.63 -3.12
C ALA A 37 7.78 4.25 -4.05
N LYS A 38 8.26 3.45 -5.00
CA LYS A 38 9.06 3.95 -6.12
C LYS A 38 8.13 4.34 -7.25
N THR A 39 8.39 5.47 -7.91
CA THR A 39 7.71 5.83 -9.16
C THR A 39 7.98 4.74 -10.20
N ALA A 40 6.92 4.14 -10.73
CA ALA A 40 7.03 3.19 -11.83
C ALA A 40 7.56 3.92 -13.09
N PRO A 41 8.38 3.26 -13.94
CA PRO A 41 8.82 3.86 -15.19
C PRO A 41 7.60 4.18 -16.07
N VAL A 42 7.47 5.45 -16.44
CA VAL A 42 6.50 5.87 -17.44
C VAL A 42 6.99 5.31 -18.78
N ASN A 43 6.19 4.48 -19.45
CA ASN A 43 6.51 4.06 -20.82
C ASN A 43 6.41 5.32 -21.70
N PRO A 44 7.50 5.80 -22.32
CA PRO A 44 7.47 7.03 -23.10
C PRO A 44 6.70 6.90 -24.43
N ARG A 45 6.09 5.74 -24.71
CA ARG A 45 5.33 5.46 -25.93
C ARG A 45 3.80 5.44 -25.74
N SER A 46 3.27 6.05 -24.68
CA SER A 46 1.82 6.30 -24.52
C SER A 46 1.44 7.68 -25.02
#